data_AF-A0A0R1EX77-F1
#
_entry.id   AF-A0A0R1EX77-F1
#
_cell.length_a   1.000
_cell.length_b   1.000
_cell.length_c   1.000
_cell.angle_alpha   90.00
_cell.angle_beta   90.00
_cell.angle_gamma   90.00
#
_symmetry.space_group_name_H-M   'P 1'
#
loop_
_entity.id
_entity.type
_entity.pdbx_description
1 polymer ?
#
loop_
_entity_poly.entity_id
_entity_poly.type
_entity_poly.pdbx_seq_one_letter_code
_entity_poly.pdbx_strand_id
1 'polypeptide(L)'
;MDIKIFKSLQALSAVELEQQQNHYVSDDIPPAAIDLKASHEYKVPVINNDYFFRNCSVAIRKHNRFAPYPVHTHQFFEINYMLRGHATEYVNDHKVVLNEGDVLLLDIGSQHRIDALGTNDLLINVLFRDRNISLDLISQIQAAKSVLYDFLINNMATNPKKGQYILFKNFGSGNNEIQATFDALITEYYHQRDFADTIIKSQLTILIAQLVRNNRIPVTTTSPTQKLAIDLLDEIRQHYQEISLEVSRAA
;
A
#
# COMPACT_ATOMS: atom_id res chain seq x y z
N MET A 1 10.16 -11.86 -13.79
CA MET A 1 9.63 -10.69 -14.53
C MET A 1 10.02 -10.79 -16.01
N ASP A 2 9.21 -10.27 -16.93
CA ASP A 2 9.64 -10.10 -18.33
C ASP A 2 10.93 -9.26 -18.42
N ILE A 3 11.90 -9.72 -19.23
CA ILE A 3 13.24 -9.11 -19.32
C ILE A 3 13.20 -7.69 -19.91
N LYS A 4 12.30 -7.42 -20.86
CA LYS A 4 12.15 -6.08 -21.46
C LYS A 4 11.58 -5.10 -20.45
N ILE A 5 10.59 -5.53 -19.67
CA ILE A 5 10.01 -4.72 -18.59
C ILE A 5 11.10 -4.41 -17.56
N PHE A 6 11.84 -5.42 -17.10
CA PHE A 6 12.93 -5.20 -16.14
C PHE A 6 13.98 -4.20 -16.66
N LYS A 7 14.41 -4.34 -17.92
CA LYS A 7 15.33 -3.38 -18.54
C LYS A 7 14.75 -1.97 -18.62
N SER A 8 13.46 -1.83 -18.92
CA SER A 8 12.80 -0.51 -18.93
C SER A 8 12.75 0.15 -17.55
N LEU A 9 12.56 -0.64 -16.48
CA LEU A 9 12.61 -0.14 -15.10
C LEU A 9 14.02 0.34 -14.74
N GLN A 10 15.07 -0.33 -15.23
CA GLN A 10 16.46 0.10 -15.01
C GLN A 10 16.81 1.41 -15.73
N ALA A 11 16.25 1.64 -16.92
CA ALA A 11 16.50 2.84 -17.71
C ALA A 11 16.10 4.12 -16.96
N LEU A 12 16.85 5.21 -17.18
CA LEU A 12 16.56 6.50 -16.57
C LEU A 12 15.40 7.18 -17.29
N SER A 13 14.44 7.71 -16.54
CA SER A 13 13.42 8.63 -17.05
C SER A 13 14.02 10.03 -17.29
N ALA A 14 13.30 10.89 -18.01
CA ALA A 14 13.71 12.29 -18.17
C ALA A 14 13.83 13.02 -16.82
N VAL A 15 12.91 12.73 -15.90
CA VAL A 15 12.95 13.21 -14.51
C VAL A 15 14.20 12.70 -13.80
N GLU A 16 14.51 11.41 -13.89
CA GLU A 16 15.70 10.84 -13.25
C GLU A 16 17.00 11.44 -13.83
N LEU A 17 17.07 11.73 -15.12
CA LEU A 17 18.23 12.40 -15.73
C LEU A 17 18.44 13.81 -15.17
N GLU A 18 17.35 14.57 -14.98
CA GLU A 18 17.40 15.91 -14.38
C GLU A 18 17.80 15.84 -12.89
N GLN A 19 17.18 14.93 -12.14
CA GLN A 19 17.48 14.72 -10.71
C GLN A 19 18.91 14.25 -10.49
N GLN A 20 19.47 13.44 -11.39
CA GLN A 20 20.87 13.00 -11.34
C GLN A 20 21.86 14.16 -11.52
N GLN A 21 21.49 15.17 -12.32
CA GLN A 21 22.33 16.35 -12.52
C GLN A 21 22.23 17.32 -11.35
N ASN A 22 21.00 17.60 -10.90
CA ASN A 22 20.73 18.71 -9.99
C ASN A 22 20.59 18.30 -8.52
N HIS A 23 20.37 17.01 -8.22
CA HIS A 23 20.14 16.46 -6.89
C HIS A 23 18.92 17.06 -6.15
N TYR A 24 18.03 17.73 -6.89
CA TYR A 24 16.74 18.24 -6.43
C TYR A 24 15.61 17.45 -7.08
N VAL A 25 14.48 17.33 -6.37
CA VAL A 25 13.28 16.72 -6.93
C VAL A 25 12.78 17.58 -8.06
N SER A 26 12.64 16.98 -9.24
CA SER A 26 11.92 17.62 -10.34
C SER A 26 10.44 17.36 -10.12
N ASP A 27 9.60 18.39 -10.31
CA ASP A 27 8.16 18.32 -10.03
C ASP A 27 7.48 17.35 -11.00
N ASP A 28 7.35 16.08 -10.56
CA ASP A 28 6.80 14.98 -11.34
C ASP A 28 5.31 14.72 -11.02
N ILE A 29 4.75 15.53 -10.12
CA ILE A 29 3.33 15.55 -9.78
C ILE A 29 2.71 16.81 -10.38
N PRO A 30 1.83 16.69 -11.39
CA PRO A 30 1.18 17.89 -11.91
C PRO A 30 0.21 18.48 -10.87
N PRO A 31 -0.07 19.79 -10.91
CA PRO A 31 -1.02 20.44 -10.00
C PRO A 31 -2.40 19.77 -9.94
N ALA A 32 -2.85 19.16 -11.04
CA ALA A 32 -4.12 18.43 -11.12
C ALA A 32 -4.17 17.17 -10.25
N ALA A 33 -3.02 16.65 -9.80
CA ALA A 33 -2.91 15.49 -8.93
C ALA A 33 -2.90 15.86 -7.44
N ILE A 34 -2.93 17.16 -7.09
CA ILE A 34 -2.90 17.64 -5.71
C ILE A 34 -4.31 18.06 -5.26
N ASP A 35 -4.78 17.51 -4.15
CA ASP A 35 -5.98 18.00 -3.47
C ASP A 35 -5.59 19.22 -2.62
N LEU A 36 -5.81 20.42 -3.16
CA LEU A 36 -5.46 21.68 -2.50
C LEU A 36 -6.21 21.87 -1.17
N LYS A 37 -7.46 21.41 -1.09
CA LYS A 37 -8.28 21.56 0.12
C LYS A 37 -7.74 20.67 1.23
N ALA A 38 -7.50 19.40 0.93
CA ALA A 38 -6.91 18.48 1.89
C ALA A 38 -5.47 18.90 2.24
N SER A 39 -4.68 19.38 1.27
CA SER A 39 -3.31 19.86 1.52
C SER A 39 -3.26 20.98 2.56
N HIS A 40 -4.24 21.89 2.53
CA HIS A 40 -4.36 22.94 3.54
C HIS A 40 -4.69 22.38 4.94
N GLU A 41 -5.51 21.34 5.03
CA GLU A 41 -5.88 20.68 6.29
C GLU A 41 -4.72 19.89 6.91
N TYR A 42 -4.04 19.07 6.10
CA TYR A 42 -2.93 18.22 6.53
C TYR A 42 -1.59 18.96 6.62
N LYS A 43 -1.50 20.19 6.10
CA LYS A 43 -0.30 21.03 6.03
C LYS A 43 0.89 20.40 5.27
N VAL A 44 0.60 19.42 4.43
CA VAL A 44 1.53 18.75 3.51
C VAL A 44 0.80 18.49 2.19
N PRO A 45 1.50 18.34 1.04
CA PRO A 45 0.87 17.97 -0.21
C PRO A 45 0.05 16.67 -0.05
N VAL A 46 -1.24 16.74 -0.39
CA VAL A 46 -2.14 15.58 -0.45
C VAL A 46 -2.31 15.21 -1.91
N ILE A 47 -1.83 14.02 -2.26
CA ILE A 47 -2.01 13.49 -3.60
C ILE A 47 -3.41 12.89 -3.71
N ASN A 48 -4.18 13.40 -4.68
CA ASN A 48 -5.55 12.98 -4.94
C ASN A 48 -5.64 11.65 -5.66
N ASN A 49 -6.82 11.05 -5.57
CA ASN A 49 -7.08 9.73 -6.09
C ASN A 49 -7.10 9.65 -7.62
N ASP A 50 -7.42 10.71 -8.35
CA ASP A 50 -7.85 10.56 -9.75
C ASP A 50 -6.70 10.51 -10.76
N TYR A 51 -5.63 11.24 -10.51
CA TYR A 51 -4.57 11.42 -11.51
C TYR A 51 -3.81 10.14 -11.85
N PHE A 52 -3.52 9.28 -10.87
CA PHE A 52 -2.62 8.15 -11.09
C PHE A 52 -3.24 6.92 -11.72
N PHE A 53 -4.56 6.76 -11.70
CA PHE A 53 -5.13 5.46 -12.03
C PHE A 53 -5.71 5.34 -13.43
N ARG A 54 -5.80 6.40 -14.25
CA ARG A 54 -6.17 6.32 -15.68
C ARG A 54 -7.31 5.31 -16.01
N ASN A 55 -8.37 5.27 -15.20
CA ASN A 55 -9.51 4.32 -15.27
C ASN A 55 -9.25 2.85 -14.86
N CYS A 56 -8.08 2.52 -14.33
CA CYS A 56 -7.76 1.24 -13.68
C CYS A 56 -8.00 1.34 -12.17
N SER A 57 -8.15 0.20 -11.47
CA SER A 57 -8.26 0.20 -10.01
C SER A 57 -6.91 0.22 -9.28
N VAL A 58 -5.85 -0.18 -9.98
CA VAL A 58 -4.48 -0.28 -9.47
C VAL A 58 -3.54 0.47 -10.41
N ALA A 59 -2.65 1.27 -9.84
CA ALA A 59 -1.57 1.94 -10.57
C ALA A 59 -0.22 1.42 -10.08
N ILE A 60 0.69 1.09 -11.00
CA ILE A 60 2.05 0.66 -10.67
C ILE A 60 3.03 1.64 -11.27
N ARG A 61 3.95 2.16 -10.44
CA ARG A 61 4.94 3.13 -10.86
C ARG A 61 6.31 2.79 -10.31
N LYS A 62 7.35 3.03 -11.10
CA LYS A 62 8.72 3.09 -10.59
C LYS A 62 8.91 4.42 -9.88
N HIS A 63 9.38 4.41 -8.64
CA HIS A 63 9.78 5.64 -7.95
C HIS A 63 11.06 6.22 -8.60
N ASN A 64 11.14 7.54 -8.73
CA ASN A 64 12.27 8.19 -9.38
C ASN A 64 13.51 8.20 -8.46
N ARG A 65 14.70 7.92 -9.01
CA ARG A 65 15.98 7.95 -8.27
C ARG A 65 16.61 9.34 -8.18
N PHE A 66 17.65 9.45 -7.34
CA PHE A 66 18.63 10.55 -7.25
C PHE A 66 18.21 11.83 -6.51
N ALA A 67 16.95 11.98 -6.11
CA ALA A 67 16.52 13.12 -5.31
C ALA A 67 15.62 12.69 -4.14
N PRO A 68 15.69 13.37 -2.99
CA PRO A 68 14.88 13.03 -1.82
C PRO A 68 13.44 13.51 -2.02
N TYR A 69 12.49 12.59 -2.07
CA TYR A 69 11.08 12.91 -2.26
C TYR A 69 10.48 13.54 -0.99
N PRO A 70 9.81 14.70 -1.08
CA PRO A 70 9.37 15.46 0.09
C PRO A 70 8.28 14.75 0.88
N VAL A 71 8.02 15.26 2.10
CA VAL A 71 6.91 14.78 2.94
C VAL A 71 5.59 15.04 2.23
N HIS A 72 4.78 14.00 2.10
CA HIS A 72 3.45 14.06 1.50
C HIS A 72 2.54 13.00 2.10
N THR A 73 1.26 13.05 1.75
CA THR A 73 0.27 12.02 2.09
C THR A 73 -0.67 11.75 0.91
N HIS A 74 -1.48 10.71 1.01
CA HIS A 74 -2.31 10.20 -0.08
C HIS A 74 -3.68 9.69 0.40
N GLN A 75 -4.65 9.69 -0.54
CA GLN A 75 -6.05 9.26 -0.33
C GLN A 75 -6.33 7.82 -0.80
N PHE A 76 -5.28 7.06 -1.12
CA PHE A 76 -5.30 5.66 -1.58
C PHE A 76 -4.38 4.80 -0.69
N PHE A 77 -4.47 3.47 -0.79
CA PHE A 77 -3.43 2.60 -0.22
C PHE A 77 -2.20 2.59 -1.13
N GLU A 78 -1.03 2.49 -0.52
CA GLU A 78 0.25 2.42 -1.23
C GLU A 78 1.07 1.23 -0.71
N ILE A 79 1.63 0.43 -1.63
CA ILE A 79 2.66 -0.55 -1.33
C ILE A 79 3.96 -0.09 -1.97
N ASN A 80 5.02 0.06 -1.17
CA ASN A 80 6.38 0.22 -1.66
C ASN A 80 7.09 -1.13 -1.62
N TYR A 81 7.42 -1.66 -2.80
CA TYR A 81 8.12 -2.92 -2.97
C TYR A 81 9.55 -2.66 -3.47
N MET A 82 10.53 -3.11 -2.71
CA MET A 82 11.94 -2.95 -3.04
C MET A 82 12.37 -4.04 -4.04
N LEU A 83 12.12 -3.82 -5.33
CA LEU A 83 12.45 -4.79 -6.39
C LEU A 83 13.95 -5.09 -6.47
N ARG A 84 14.80 -4.08 -6.26
CA ARG A 84 16.26 -4.25 -6.26
C ARG A 84 16.94 -3.19 -5.43
N GLY A 85 17.93 -3.56 -4.61
CA GLY A 85 18.73 -2.60 -3.83
C GLY A 85 18.10 -2.23 -2.49
N HIS A 86 18.06 -0.95 -2.15
CA HIS A 86 17.54 -0.47 -0.86
C HIS A 86 16.89 0.91 -0.94
N ALA A 87 16.02 1.22 0.02
CA ALA A 87 15.41 2.52 0.21
C ALA A 87 15.33 2.87 1.71
N THR A 88 15.45 4.16 2.01
CA THR A 88 15.19 4.70 3.35
C THR A 88 13.99 5.63 3.27
N GLU A 89 12.98 5.32 4.06
CA GLU A 89 11.73 6.07 4.16
C GLU A 89 11.53 6.56 5.59
N TYR A 90 10.76 7.63 5.76
CA TYR A 90 10.35 8.11 7.07
C TYR A 90 8.84 8.24 7.08
N VAL A 91 8.18 7.35 7.80
CA VAL A 91 6.71 7.29 7.90
C VAL A 91 6.30 7.78 9.28
N ASN A 92 5.56 8.89 9.35
CA ASN A 92 5.22 9.59 10.60
C ASN A 92 6.43 9.79 11.52
N ASP A 93 7.54 10.29 10.97
CA ASP A 93 8.83 10.49 11.63
C ASP A 93 9.58 9.23 12.08
N HIS A 94 9.06 8.03 11.79
CA HIS A 94 9.76 6.77 12.05
C HIS A 94 10.57 6.34 10.84
N LYS A 95 11.88 6.13 11.04
CA LYS A 95 12.78 5.63 9.98
C LYS A 95 12.46 4.17 9.65
N VAL A 96 12.19 3.91 8.37
CA VAL A 96 11.99 2.59 7.77
C VAL A 96 13.10 2.34 6.75
N VAL A 97 13.70 1.16 6.78
CA VAL A 97 14.71 0.74 5.81
C VAL A 97 14.20 -0.51 5.10
N LEU A 98 14.09 -0.40 3.79
CA LEU A 98 13.73 -1.47 2.88
C LEU A 98 14.98 -2.01 2.20
N ASN A 99 15.18 -3.32 2.27
CA ASN A 99 16.17 -4.03 1.45
C ASN A 99 15.44 -4.79 0.34
N GLU A 100 16.19 -5.26 -0.65
CA GLU A 100 15.65 -6.06 -1.75
C GLU A 100 14.70 -7.16 -1.27
N GLY A 101 13.50 -7.16 -1.85
CA GLY A 101 12.41 -8.07 -1.50
C GLY A 101 11.48 -7.56 -0.39
N ASP A 102 11.88 -6.59 0.43
CA ASP A 102 11.05 -6.04 1.50
C ASP A 102 9.84 -5.27 0.92
N VAL A 103 8.75 -5.26 1.68
CA VAL A 103 7.47 -4.65 1.30
C VAL A 103 7.00 -3.75 2.43
N LEU A 104 6.72 -2.48 2.12
CA LEU A 104 6.05 -1.53 3.01
C LEU A 104 4.62 -1.33 2.52
N LEU A 105 3.65 -1.56 3.40
CA LEU A 105 2.25 -1.22 3.15
C LEU A 105 1.88 0.03 3.95
N LEU A 106 1.46 1.07 3.25
CA LEU A 106 1.04 2.36 3.77
C LEU A 106 -0.47 2.49 3.69
N ASP A 107 -1.04 2.91 4.81
CA ASP A 107 -2.45 3.24 4.92
C ASP A 107 -2.77 4.64 4.37
N ILE A 108 -4.05 4.87 4.08
CA ILE A 108 -4.57 6.18 3.72
C ILE A 108 -4.25 7.20 4.82
N GLY A 109 -3.71 8.37 4.42
CA GLY A 109 -3.37 9.43 5.37
C GLY A 109 -2.04 9.26 6.10
N SER A 110 -1.26 8.21 5.80
CA SER A 110 0.14 8.13 6.24
C SER A 110 0.94 9.28 5.64
N GLN A 111 1.71 9.97 6.47
CA GLN A 111 2.65 11.00 6.02
C GLN A 111 4.02 10.37 5.88
N HIS A 112 4.61 10.47 4.69
CA HIS A 112 5.93 9.91 4.46
C HIS A 112 6.80 10.70 3.49
N ARG A 113 8.11 10.48 3.60
CA ARG A 113 9.14 10.99 2.70
C ARG A 113 10.14 9.87 2.41
N ILE A 114 10.81 9.97 1.28
CA ILE A 114 11.74 8.96 0.79
C ILE A 114 13.08 9.66 0.55
N ASP A 115 14.16 9.15 1.15
CA ASP A 115 15.50 9.68 0.87
C ASP A 115 15.92 9.34 -0.58
N ALA A 116 16.91 10.03 -1.13
CA ALA A 116 17.34 9.80 -2.50
C ALA A 116 17.79 8.34 -2.75
N LEU A 117 17.20 7.69 -3.75
CA LEU A 117 17.60 6.36 -4.19
C LEU A 117 18.87 6.43 -5.06
N GLY A 118 19.69 5.39 -5.00
CA GLY A 118 20.91 5.25 -5.79
C GLY A 118 20.69 4.66 -7.19
N THR A 119 21.77 4.56 -7.95
CA THR A 119 21.75 4.18 -9.38
C THR A 119 21.08 2.83 -9.66
N ASN A 120 21.28 1.85 -8.78
CA ASN A 120 20.79 0.48 -8.98
C ASN A 120 19.51 0.17 -8.20
N ASP A 121 19.00 1.11 -7.41
CA ASP A 121 17.84 0.91 -6.57
C ASP A 121 16.56 1.00 -7.42
N LEU A 122 15.65 0.04 -7.27
CA LEU A 122 14.36 0.01 -7.96
C LEU A 122 13.25 -0.17 -6.92
N LEU A 123 12.62 0.94 -6.54
CA LEU A 123 11.44 0.94 -5.70
C LEU A 123 10.19 1.01 -6.59
N ILE A 124 9.26 0.08 -6.36
CA ILE A 124 8.00 0.00 -7.09
C ILE A 124 6.86 0.38 -6.17
N ASN A 125 6.08 1.39 -6.58
CA ASN A 125 4.89 1.85 -5.88
C ASN A 125 3.67 1.21 -6.53
N VAL A 126 2.90 0.44 -5.76
CA VAL A 126 1.61 -0.12 -6.16
C VAL A 126 0.51 0.60 -5.39
N LEU A 127 -0.27 1.40 -6.11
CA LEU A 127 -1.33 2.24 -5.57
C LEU A 127 -2.67 1.57 -5.87
N PHE A 128 -3.60 1.55 -4.91
CA PHE A 128 -4.93 0.97 -5.12
C PHE A 128 -6.02 1.70 -4.31
N ARG A 129 -7.18 1.86 -4.93
CA ARG A 129 -8.33 2.59 -4.36
C ARG A 129 -9.33 1.70 -3.65
N ASP A 130 -9.31 0.40 -3.97
CA ASP A 130 -10.49 -0.42 -3.82
C ASP A 130 -10.66 -0.96 -2.40
N ARG A 131 -11.63 -0.38 -1.68
CA ARG A 131 -12.16 -0.97 -0.44
C ARG A 131 -12.94 -2.27 -0.72
N ASN A 132 -13.26 -2.64 -1.96
CA ASN A 132 -13.95 -3.91 -2.24
C ASN A 132 -13.02 -5.10 -2.36
N ILE A 133 -11.79 -4.92 -2.90
CA ILE A 133 -10.69 -5.89 -2.69
C ILE A 133 -10.49 -6.08 -1.19
N SER A 134 -10.70 -5.01 -0.42
CA SER A 134 -10.59 -5.01 1.02
C SER A 134 -11.75 -5.77 1.66
N LEU A 135 -13.04 -5.45 1.51
CA LEU A 135 -14.13 -6.05 2.32
C LEU A 135 -14.19 -7.60 2.36
N ASP A 136 -14.17 -8.29 1.23
CA ASP A 136 -14.25 -9.77 1.22
C ASP A 136 -12.95 -10.41 1.73
N LEU A 137 -11.80 -9.89 1.31
CA LEU A 137 -10.49 -10.36 1.77
C LEU A 137 -10.27 -10.03 3.26
N ILE A 138 -10.66 -8.83 3.69
CA ILE A 138 -10.74 -8.38 5.09
C ILE A 138 -11.62 -9.33 5.87
N SER A 139 -12.80 -9.72 5.38
CA SER A 139 -13.67 -10.66 6.09
C SER A 139 -13.03 -12.04 6.27
N GLN A 140 -12.20 -12.47 5.31
CA GLN A 140 -11.42 -13.72 5.40
C GLN A 140 -10.20 -13.56 6.34
N ILE A 141 -9.53 -12.40 6.31
CA ILE A 141 -8.41 -12.04 7.20
C ILE A 141 -8.90 -11.83 8.64
N GLN A 142 -10.13 -11.35 8.83
CA GLN A 142 -10.86 -11.23 10.10
C GLN A 142 -11.07 -12.61 10.74
N ALA A 143 -11.55 -13.57 9.95
CA ALA A 143 -11.70 -14.95 10.40
C ALA A 143 -10.36 -15.57 10.83
N ALA A 144 -9.26 -15.12 10.22
CA ALA A 144 -7.90 -15.50 10.59
C ALA A 144 -7.31 -14.70 11.79
N LYS A 145 -8.05 -13.74 12.36
CA LYS A 145 -7.60 -12.84 13.45
C LYS A 145 -6.26 -12.15 13.16
N SER A 146 -6.07 -11.68 11.93
CA SER A 146 -4.80 -11.13 11.47
C SER A 146 -4.68 -9.61 11.74
N VAL A 147 -3.48 -9.15 12.10
CA VAL A 147 -3.16 -7.73 12.31
C VAL A 147 -3.34 -6.89 11.02
N LEU A 148 -3.35 -7.52 9.85
CA LEU A 148 -3.69 -6.83 8.61
C LEU A 148 -5.17 -6.45 8.54
N TYR A 149 -6.05 -7.22 9.18
CA TYR A 149 -7.46 -6.82 9.38
C TYR A 149 -7.51 -5.59 10.29
N ASP A 150 -6.81 -5.62 11.42
CA ASP A 150 -6.73 -4.48 12.33
C ASP A 150 -6.20 -3.22 11.62
N PHE A 151 -5.18 -3.35 10.77
CA PHE A 151 -4.66 -2.26 9.97
C PHE A 151 -5.66 -1.74 8.93
N LEU A 152 -6.36 -2.63 8.22
CA LEU A 152 -7.33 -2.24 7.19
C LEU A 152 -8.66 -1.71 7.76
N ILE A 153 -9.05 -2.10 8.98
CA ILE A 153 -10.34 -1.78 9.60
C ILE A 153 -10.26 -0.78 10.77
N ASN A 154 -9.19 -0.76 11.58
CA ASN A 154 -9.17 0.02 12.84
C ASN A 154 -8.92 1.54 12.66
N ASN A 155 -8.87 2.05 11.43
CA ASN A 155 -8.73 3.49 11.19
C ASN A 155 -9.97 4.34 11.46
N MET A 156 -11.02 3.76 12.05
CA MET A 156 -12.19 4.53 12.48
C MET A 156 -12.19 4.91 13.97
N ALA A 157 -11.44 4.24 14.85
CA ALA A 157 -11.74 4.32 16.29
C ALA A 157 -10.66 4.96 17.18
N THR A 158 -9.38 4.94 16.83
CA THR A 158 -8.33 5.40 17.77
C THR A 158 -7.26 6.24 17.08
N ASN A 159 -7.41 7.57 17.16
CA ASN A 159 -6.53 8.61 16.61
C ASN A 159 -6.48 8.72 15.07
N PRO A 160 -7.44 9.42 14.43
CA PRO A 160 -7.45 9.70 12.98
C PRO A 160 -6.29 10.59 12.48
N LYS A 161 -5.27 10.87 13.30
CA LYS A 161 -4.21 11.87 13.02
C LYS A 161 -2.84 11.28 12.64
N LYS A 162 -2.67 9.96 12.63
CA LYS A 162 -1.41 9.32 12.19
C LYS A 162 -1.75 8.06 11.42
N GLY A 163 -1.66 8.09 10.09
CA GLY A 163 -1.79 6.88 9.27
C GLY A 163 -0.82 5.80 9.73
N GLN A 164 -1.13 4.53 9.49
CA GLN A 164 -0.29 3.42 9.93
C GLN A 164 0.55 2.87 8.77
N TYR A 165 1.58 2.07 9.10
CA TYR A 165 2.26 1.24 8.12
C TYR A 165 2.52 -0.17 8.65
N ILE A 166 2.62 -1.13 7.73
CA ILE A 166 3.13 -2.48 8.01
C ILE A 166 4.39 -2.70 7.19
N LEU A 167 5.45 -3.15 7.85
CA LEU A 167 6.71 -3.50 7.21
C LEU A 167 6.88 -5.02 7.20
N PHE A 168 6.94 -5.59 6.01
CA PHE A 168 7.14 -7.00 5.77
C PHE A 168 8.58 -7.24 5.33
N LYS A 169 9.32 -8.05 6.09
CA LYS A 169 10.76 -8.28 5.89
C LYS A 169 11.11 -9.75 5.64
N ASN A 170 12.35 -9.96 5.24
CA ASN A 170 13.01 -11.27 5.16
C ASN A 170 12.49 -12.16 4.04
N PHE A 171 12.02 -11.56 2.96
CA PHE A 171 11.66 -12.29 1.75
C PHE A 171 12.91 -12.76 0.97
N GLY A 172 14.07 -12.13 1.18
CA GLY A 172 15.37 -12.56 0.66
C GLY A 172 15.47 -12.57 -0.87
N SER A 173 16.65 -12.86 -1.42
CA SER A 173 16.91 -12.84 -2.89
C SER A 173 16.53 -14.15 -3.61
N GLY A 174 15.73 -15.02 -2.98
CA GLY A 174 15.29 -16.30 -3.55
C GLY A 174 13.85 -16.21 -4.03
N ASN A 175 13.51 -16.95 -5.10
CA ASN A 175 12.15 -17.07 -5.62
C ASN A 175 11.16 -17.53 -4.54
N ASN A 176 10.55 -16.57 -3.84
CA ASN A 176 9.44 -16.79 -2.94
C ASN A 176 8.13 -16.40 -3.64
N GLU A 177 7.02 -16.90 -3.10
CA GLU A 177 5.71 -16.73 -3.73
C GLU A 177 5.27 -15.26 -3.87
N ILE A 178 5.73 -14.37 -2.98
CA ILE A 178 5.40 -12.94 -2.98
C ILE A 178 6.12 -12.23 -4.14
N GLN A 179 7.41 -12.53 -4.36
CA GLN A 179 8.17 -11.99 -5.49
C GLN A 179 7.60 -12.45 -6.82
N ALA A 180 7.22 -13.73 -6.93
CA ALA A 180 6.57 -14.25 -8.13
C ALA A 180 5.23 -13.52 -8.41
N THR A 181 4.46 -13.20 -7.37
CA THR A 181 3.23 -12.43 -7.51
C THR A 181 3.50 -10.98 -7.92
N PHE A 182 4.49 -10.31 -7.33
CA PHE A 182 4.91 -8.96 -7.77
C PHE A 182 5.36 -8.96 -9.23
N ASP A 183 6.16 -9.95 -9.64
CA ASP A 183 6.62 -10.10 -11.01
C ASP A 183 5.45 -10.25 -11.98
N ALA A 184 4.45 -11.07 -11.64
CA ALA A 184 3.26 -11.25 -12.45
C ALA A 184 2.41 -9.98 -12.52
N LEU A 185 2.24 -9.28 -11.39
CA LEU A 185 1.50 -8.04 -11.25
C LEU A 185 2.12 -6.87 -12.04
N ILE A 186 3.44 -6.70 -11.94
CA ILE A 186 4.19 -5.72 -12.72
C ILE A 186 4.13 -6.08 -14.21
N THR A 187 4.31 -7.36 -14.56
CA THR A 187 4.28 -7.81 -15.97
C THR A 187 2.93 -7.53 -16.62
N GLU A 188 1.83 -7.85 -15.94
CA GLU A 188 0.48 -7.60 -16.46
C GLU A 188 0.21 -6.11 -16.65
N TYR A 189 0.60 -5.29 -15.66
CA TYR A 189 0.41 -3.84 -15.71
C TYR A 189 1.13 -3.17 -16.87
N TYR A 190 2.34 -3.61 -17.21
CA TYR A 190 3.08 -3.01 -18.33
C TYR A 190 2.64 -3.54 -19.70
N HIS A 191 2.09 -4.76 -19.77
CA HIS A 191 1.60 -5.30 -21.03
C HIS A 191 0.21 -4.79 -21.43
N GLN A 192 -0.66 -4.44 -20.47
CA GLN A 192 -2.00 -3.89 -20.74
C GLN A 192 -2.80 -4.74 -21.73
N ARG A 193 -2.81 -6.06 -21.53
CA ARG A 193 -3.55 -7.00 -22.37
C ARG A 193 -5.06 -6.93 -22.08
N ASP A 194 -5.84 -7.61 -22.90
CA ASP A 194 -7.27 -7.81 -22.61
C ASP A 194 -7.44 -8.40 -21.20
N PHE A 195 -8.40 -7.85 -20.45
CA PHE A 195 -8.68 -8.21 -19.05
C PHE A 195 -7.58 -7.85 -18.03
N ALA A 196 -6.58 -7.02 -18.39
CA ALA A 196 -5.50 -6.66 -17.48
C ALA A 196 -5.99 -6.12 -16.12
N ASP A 197 -6.96 -5.21 -16.08
CA ASP A 197 -7.49 -4.68 -14.80
C ASP A 197 -8.05 -5.79 -13.89
N THR A 198 -8.79 -6.75 -14.45
CA THR A 198 -9.29 -7.91 -13.70
C THR A 198 -8.15 -8.78 -13.17
N ILE A 199 -7.16 -9.09 -14.01
CA ILE A 199 -6.02 -9.94 -13.62
C ILE A 199 -5.19 -9.24 -12.53
N ILE A 200 -4.92 -7.94 -12.68
CA ILE A 200 -4.16 -7.14 -11.72
C ILE A 200 -4.89 -7.10 -10.37
N LYS A 201 -6.22 -6.91 -10.37
CA LYS A 201 -7.03 -6.99 -9.13
C LYS A 201 -6.87 -8.35 -8.46
N SER A 202 -7.02 -9.45 -9.21
CA SER A 202 -6.87 -10.80 -8.66
C SER A 202 -5.46 -11.07 -8.12
N GLN A 203 -4.42 -10.61 -8.82
CA GLN A 203 -3.04 -10.74 -8.36
C GLN A 203 -2.78 -9.91 -7.11
N LEU A 204 -3.36 -8.72 -6.99
CA LEU A 204 -3.28 -7.91 -5.77
C LEU A 204 -3.96 -8.62 -4.58
N THR A 205 -5.11 -9.25 -4.79
CA THR A 205 -5.77 -10.07 -3.75
C THR A 205 -4.87 -11.22 -3.30
N ILE A 206 -4.25 -11.93 -4.24
CA ILE A 206 -3.30 -13.02 -3.93
C ILE A 206 -2.10 -12.48 -3.16
N LEU A 207 -1.53 -11.35 -3.59
CA LEU A 207 -0.38 -10.71 -2.94
C LEU A 207 -0.69 -10.38 -1.47
N ILE A 208 -1.83 -9.73 -1.21
CA ILE A 208 -2.24 -9.38 0.15
C ILE A 208 -2.44 -10.65 0.99
N ALA A 209 -3.08 -11.69 0.45
CA ALA A 209 -3.24 -12.96 1.15
C ALA A 209 -1.90 -13.64 1.50
N GLN A 210 -0.92 -13.59 0.59
CA GLN A 210 0.43 -14.12 0.83
C GLN A 210 1.19 -13.30 1.88
N LEU A 211 1.06 -11.97 1.85
CA LEU A 211 1.63 -11.09 2.88
C LEU A 211 1.03 -11.41 4.26
N VAL A 212 -0.29 -11.62 4.36
CA VAL A 212 -0.91 -12.05 5.63
C VAL A 212 -0.40 -13.41 6.08
N ARG A 213 -0.36 -14.39 5.18
CA ARG A 213 0.04 -15.78 5.50
C ARG A 213 1.46 -15.86 6.04
N ASN A 214 2.40 -15.15 5.41
CA ASN A 214 3.82 -15.28 5.69
C ASN A 214 4.30 -14.41 6.84
N ASN A 215 3.42 -13.57 7.40
CA ASN A 215 3.75 -12.76 8.56
C ASN A 215 3.14 -13.33 9.83
N ARG A 216 4.02 -13.80 10.71
CA ARG A 216 3.72 -13.94 12.14
C ARG A 216 3.72 -12.53 12.75
N ILE A 217 2.75 -11.70 12.38
CA ILE A 217 2.58 -10.42 13.02
C ILE A 217 2.16 -10.73 14.46
N PRO A 218 2.84 -10.21 15.50
CA PRO A 218 2.38 -10.37 16.86
C PRO A 218 0.95 -9.83 16.90
N VAL A 219 -0.01 -10.67 17.25
CA VAL A 219 -1.40 -10.25 17.49
C VAL A 219 -1.31 -9.05 18.43
N THR A 220 -1.52 -7.84 17.91
CA THR A 220 -1.74 -6.69 18.76
C THR A 220 -2.92 -7.08 19.63
N THR A 221 -2.77 -6.94 20.95
CA THR A 221 -3.86 -7.21 21.88
C THR A 221 -5.03 -6.31 21.48
N THR A 222 -6.00 -6.87 20.75
CA THR A 222 -7.29 -6.24 20.50
C THR A 222 -7.77 -5.69 21.83
N SER A 223 -8.01 -4.39 21.89
CA SER A 223 -8.57 -3.79 23.10
C SER A 223 -9.93 -4.46 23.37
N PRO A 224 -10.38 -4.55 24.64
CA PRO A 224 -11.66 -5.16 24.97
C PRO A 224 -12.83 -4.59 24.15
N THR A 225 -12.77 -3.29 23.84
CA THR A 225 -13.75 -2.58 23.01
C THR A 225 -13.70 -2.99 21.55
N GLN A 226 -12.50 -3.24 21.00
CA GLN A 226 -12.34 -3.72 19.63
C GLN A 226 -12.82 -5.16 19.48
N LYS A 227 -12.49 -6.01 20.46
CA LYS A 227 -12.99 -7.38 20.49
C LYS A 227 -14.52 -7.40 20.53
N LEU A 228 -15.14 -6.57 21.38
CA LEU A 228 -16.59 -6.41 21.44
C LEU A 228 -17.20 -5.94 20.11
N ALA A 229 -16.58 -4.97 19.44
CA ALA A 229 -17.06 -4.47 18.15
C ALA A 229 -16.96 -5.54 17.04
N ILE A 230 -15.89 -6.32 17.03
CA ILE A 230 -15.70 -7.44 16.10
C ILE A 230 -16.73 -8.53 16.36
N ASP A 231 -16.92 -8.91 17.63
CA ASP A 231 -17.89 -9.93 18.04
C ASP A 231 -19.32 -9.49 17.65
N LEU A 232 -19.68 -8.21 17.85
CA LEU A 232 -20.96 -7.64 17.42
C LEU A 232 -21.15 -7.64 15.89
N LEU A 233 -20.12 -7.28 15.12
CA LEU A 233 -20.19 -7.28 13.65
C LEU A 233 -20.34 -8.70 13.11
N ASP A 234 -19.69 -9.69 13.73
CA ASP A 234 -19.85 -11.11 13.38
C ASP A 234 -21.24 -11.62 13.73
N GLU A 235 -21.78 -11.23 14.88
CA GLU A 235 -23.15 -11.58 15.29
C GLU A 235 -24.19 -10.98 14.35
N ILE A 236 -24.03 -9.70 13.96
CA ILE A 236 -24.87 -9.06 12.95
C ILE A 236 -24.77 -9.81 11.63
N ARG A 237 -23.57 -10.15 11.16
CA ARG A 237 -23.38 -10.86 9.88
C ARG A 237 -24.07 -12.23 9.88
N GLN A 238 -23.97 -12.99 10.97
CA GLN A 238 -24.54 -14.34 11.05
C GLN A 238 -26.07 -14.32 11.23
N HIS A 239 -26.61 -13.28 11.88
CA HIS A 239 -28.02 -13.18 12.25
C HIS A 239 -28.72 -11.95 11.67
N TYR A 240 -28.24 -11.38 10.56
CA TYR A 240 -28.68 -10.07 10.05
C TYR A 240 -30.19 -9.94 9.78
N GLN A 241 -30.88 -11.06 9.55
CA GLN A 241 -32.34 -11.09 9.34
C GLN A 241 -33.14 -11.08 10.64
N GLU A 242 -32.52 -11.47 11.76
CA GLU A 242 -33.18 -11.75 13.04
C GLU A 242 -32.69 -10.85 14.17
N ILE A 243 -31.50 -10.25 14.02
CA ILE A 243 -30.86 -9.43 15.04
C ILE A 243 -31.56 -8.07 15.15
N SER A 244 -31.84 -7.65 16.38
CA SER A 244 -32.36 -6.32 16.69
C SER A 244 -31.72 -5.80 17.97
N LEU A 245 -31.66 -4.47 18.12
CA LEU A 245 -31.09 -3.81 19.30
C LEU A 245 -31.82 -4.18 20.61
N GLU A 246 -33.05 -4.71 20.52
CA GLU A 246 -33.82 -5.17 21.68
C GLU A 246 -33.42 -6.59 22.13
N VAL A 247 -32.91 -7.42 21.22
CA VAL A 247 -32.51 -8.81 21.52
C VAL A 247 -31.12 -8.87 22.19
N SER A 248 -30.18 -7.98 21.85
CA SER A 248 -28.82 -7.96 22.40
C SER A 248 -28.68 -7.42 23.83
N ARG A 249 -29.78 -7.17 24.56
CA ARG A 249 -29.77 -6.61 25.93
C ARG A 249 -29.71 -7.65 27.05
N ALA A 250 -29.64 -8.95 26.72
CA ALA A 250 -29.86 -10.04 27.69
C ALA A 250 -28.66 -10.99 27.90
N ALA A 251 -27.43 -10.60 27.55
CA ALA A 251 -26.21 -11.37 27.82
C ALA A 251 -25.20 -10.57 28.65
#